data_AF-A0AAD7JNN5-F1
#
_entry.id   AF-A0AAD7JNN5-F1
#
_cell.length_a   1.000
_cell.length_b   1.000
_cell.length_c   1.000
_cell.angle_alpha   90.00
_cell.angle_beta   90.00
_cell.angle_gamma   90.00
#
_symmetry.space_group_name_H-M   'P 1'
#
loop_
_entity.id
_entity.type
_entity.pdbx_description
1 polymer ?
#
loop_
_entity_poly.entity_id
_entity_poly.type
_entity_poly.pdbx_seq_one_letter_code
_entity_poly.pdbx_strand_id
1 'polypeptide(L)'
;MPHSPGTNPSRETIQLLKFLGFTRIVAYASSAHFADLKHRGATEFIDRADGSLTDLAVHPPVKVVYDTTFGTGALNAARTVGLVHVQGFFAGPDVTHPSTTMKGHPACPEYTPFGKLLMKNLPEMLKTGVIVPYRVEVVPNGLAKIPAALDKMKAGGVSDVELVAHPHDSTA
;
A
#
# COMPACT_ATOMS: atom_id res chain seq x y z
N MET A 1 -3.16 18.33 -8.00
CA MET A 1 -3.62 16.98 -7.62
C MET A 1 -3.25 16.77 -6.16
N PRO A 2 -4.16 16.33 -5.28
CA PRO A 2 -3.78 16.08 -3.89
C PRO A 2 -2.74 14.95 -3.88
N HIS A 3 -1.64 15.21 -3.20
CA HIS A 3 -0.51 14.29 -3.09
C HIS A 3 -1.01 12.96 -2.51
N SER A 4 -0.83 11.86 -3.23
CA SER A 4 -0.85 10.53 -2.62
C SER A 4 0.59 10.21 -2.22
N PRO A 5 1.00 10.48 -0.96
CA PRO A 5 2.26 9.97 -0.44
C PRO A 5 2.20 8.44 -0.50
N GLY A 6 3.35 7.75 -0.67
CA GLY A 6 3.39 6.29 -0.73
C GLY A 6 2.58 5.69 0.42
N THR A 7 1.40 5.17 0.11
CA THR A 7 0.41 4.76 1.12
C THR A 7 0.92 3.50 1.81
N ASN A 8 0.72 3.40 3.13
CA ASN A 8 1.20 2.26 3.93
C ASN A 8 0.92 0.91 3.22
N PRO A 9 -0.30 0.58 2.77
CA PRO A 9 -0.61 -0.70 2.11
C PRO A 9 0.29 -1.12 0.94
N SER A 10 0.94 -0.17 0.25
CA SER A 10 1.85 -0.47 -0.85
C SER A 10 3.15 -1.14 -0.37
N ARG A 11 3.62 -0.82 0.84
CA ARG A 11 4.93 -1.25 1.34
C ARG A 11 4.90 -2.62 2.00
N GLU A 12 3.84 -3.01 2.71
CA GLU A 12 3.71 -4.41 3.15
C GLU A 12 3.50 -5.30 1.93
N THR A 13 2.70 -4.86 0.96
CA THR A 13 2.46 -5.62 -0.27
C THR A 13 3.77 -5.96 -0.98
N ILE A 14 4.68 -4.99 -1.15
CA ILE A 14 5.99 -5.25 -1.78
C ILE A 14 6.78 -6.31 -1.00
N GLN A 15 6.82 -6.24 0.33
CA GLN A 15 7.56 -7.19 1.16
C GLN A 15 6.93 -8.60 1.11
N LEU A 16 5.60 -8.68 1.11
CA LEU A 16 4.87 -9.94 0.95
C LEU A 16 5.09 -10.56 -0.43
N LEU A 17 5.05 -9.76 -1.51
CA LEU A 17 5.34 -10.25 -2.86
C LEU A 17 6.77 -10.80 -2.96
N LYS A 18 7.76 -10.07 -2.42
CA LYS A 18 9.14 -10.54 -2.35
C LYS A 18 9.25 -11.87 -1.57
N PHE A 19 8.61 -11.94 -0.40
CA PHE A 19 8.59 -13.15 0.42
C PHE A 19 7.94 -14.34 -0.29
N LEU A 20 6.88 -14.11 -1.07
CA LEU A 20 6.19 -15.12 -1.89
C LEU A 20 6.96 -15.52 -3.16
N GLY A 21 8.16 -14.96 -3.39
CA GLY A 21 9.03 -15.33 -4.50
C GLY A 21 8.74 -14.62 -5.82
N PHE A 22 7.99 -13.52 -5.80
CA PHE A 22 7.84 -12.68 -7.00
C PHE A 22 9.20 -12.04 -7.34
N THR A 23 9.68 -12.31 -8.55
CA THR A 23 11.01 -11.85 -9.01
C THR A 23 10.96 -10.49 -9.70
N ARG A 24 9.77 -10.04 -10.11
CA ARG A 24 9.55 -8.74 -10.74
C ARG A 24 8.43 -8.00 -10.03
N ILE A 25 8.79 -6.90 -9.38
CA ILE A 25 7.88 -6.03 -8.62
C ILE A 25 8.12 -4.61 -9.09
N VAL A 26 7.16 -4.08 -9.87
CA VAL A 26 7.22 -2.73 -10.43
C VAL A 26 6.49 -1.78 -9.49
N ALA A 27 7.18 -0.76 -8.99
CA ALA A 27 6.59 0.28 -8.15
C ALA A 27 6.35 1.56 -8.97
N TYR A 28 5.08 1.93 -9.12
CA TYR A 28 4.69 3.25 -9.62
C TYR A 28 4.50 4.20 -8.43
N ALA A 29 5.45 5.12 -8.23
CA ALA A 29 5.48 5.98 -7.06
C ALA A 29 6.25 7.28 -7.37
N SER A 30 6.29 8.22 -6.42
CA SER A 30 7.24 9.33 -6.53
C SER A 30 8.68 8.82 -6.40
N SER A 31 9.59 9.34 -7.21
CA SER A 31 11.03 9.04 -7.12
C SER A 31 11.64 9.27 -5.75
N ALA A 32 11.08 10.19 -4.96
CA ALA A 32 11.47 10.45 -3.57
C ALA A 32 11.42 9.20 -2.67
N HIS A 33 10.64 8.17 -3.03
CA HIS A 33 10.49 6.94 -2.25
C HIS A 33 11.20 5.72 -2.85
N PHE A 34 11.88 5.84 -3.99
CA PHE A 34 12.47 4.67 -4.67
C PHE A 34 13.50 3.93 -3.83
N ALA A 35 14.32 4.65 -3.05
CA ALA A 35 15.31 4.02 -2.17
C ALA A 35 14.66 3.10 -1.12
N ASP A 36 13.59 3.56 -0.46
CA ASP A 36 12.85 2.76 0.52
C ASP A 36 12.10 1.59 -0.15
N LEU A 37 11.44 1.84 -1.28
CA LEU A 37 10.72 0.80 -2.03
C LEU A 37 11.68 -0.29 -2.53
N LYS A 38 12.89 0.08 -2.98
CA LYS A 38 13.96 -0.85 -3.34
C LYS A 38 14.43 -1.67 -2.16
N HIS A 39 14.66 -1.04 -1.00
CA HIS A 39 15.04 -1.74 0.22
C HIS A 39 14.01 -2.80 0.61
N ARG A 40 12.72 -2.50 0.40
CA ARG A 40 11.59 -3.39 0.71
C ARG A 40 11.37 -4.51 -0.29
N GLY A 41 11.87 -4.38 -1.52
CA GLY A 41 11.83 -5.47 -2.51
C GLY A 41 11.35 -5.10 -3.91
N ALA A 42 10.99 -3.85 -4.18
CA ALA A 42 10.70 -3.42 -5.54
C ALA A 42 11.95 -3.56 -6.42
N THR A 43 11.77 -4.07 -7.63
CA THR A 43 12.85 -4.36 -8.58
C THR A 43 12.91 -3.34 -9.71
N GLU A 44 11.78 -2.73 -10.04
CA GLU A 44 11.63 -1.74 -11.10
C GLU A 44 10.79 -0.57 -10.60
N PHE A 45 11.02 0.61 -11.15
CA PHE A 45 10.43 1.85 -10.69
C PHE A 45 9.94 2.67 -11.87
N ILE A 46 8.78 3.30 -11.69
CA ILE A 46 8.24 4.27 -12.64
C ILE A 46 7.86 5.51 -11.84
N ASP A 47 8.42 6.66 -12.20
CA ASP A 47 8.03 7.91 -11.53
C ASP A 47 6.66 8.34 -12.05
N ARG A 48 5.75 8.59 -11.13
CA ARG A 48 4.43 9.16 -11.44
C ARG A 48 4.50 10.56 -12.07
N ALA A 49 5.66 11.22 -12.01
CA ALA A 49 5.91 12.47 -12.72
C ALA A 49 6.15 12.25 -14.23
N ASP A 50 6.59 11.06 -14.65
CA ASP A 50 7.01 10.78 -16.02
C ASP A 50 5.84 10.41 -16.96
N GLY A 51 4.65 10.15 -16.44
CA GLY A 51 3.47 9.86 -17.24
C GLY A 51 2.34 9.15 -16.50
N SER A 52 1.18 9.05 -17.15
CA SER A 52 0.02 8.31 -16.62
C SER A 52 0.25 6.80 -16.70
N LEU A 53 -0.23 6.05 -15.70
CA LEU A 53 -0.26 4.57 -15.70
C LEU A 53 -0.91 3.98 -16.97
N THR A 54 -1.87 4.68 -17.59
CA THR A 54 -2.53 4.25 -18.83
C THR A 54 -1.63 4.27 -20.05
N ASP A 55 -0.59 5.11 -20.01
CA ASP A 55 0.28 5.39 -21.14
C ASP A 55 1.62 4.66 -21.01
N LEU A 56 1.80 3.95 -19.89
CA LEU A 56 3.01 3.22 -19.56
C LEU A 56 3.01 1.83 -20.19
N ALA A 57 3.84 1.66 -21.21
CA ALA A 57 4.15 0.38 -21.80
C ALA A 57 5.07 -0.42 -20.85
N VAL A 58 4.50 -1.20 -19.94
CA VAL A 58 5.28 -2.09 -19.06
C VAL A 58 5.63 -3.36 -19.83
N HIS A 59 6.92 -3.53 -20.18
CA HIS A 59 7.44 -4.70 -20.89
C HIS A 59 8.40 -5.52 -20.02
N PRO A 60 8.27 -6.86 -19.94
CA PRO A 60 7.12 -7.64 -20.42
C PRO A 60 5.81 -7.24 -19.71
N PRO A 61 4.63 -7.62 -20.21
CA PRO A 61 3.38 -7.31 -19.54
C PRO A 61 3.36 -7.82 -18.10
N VAL A 62 2.99 -6.97 -17.14
CA VAL A 62 2.64 -7.41 -15.77
C VAL A 62 1.32 -8.19 -15.81
N LYS A 63 1.09 -9.09 -14.83
CA LYS A 63 -0.13 -9.94 -14.76
C LYS A 63 -1.12 -9.52 -13.66
N VAL A 64 -0.67 -8.70 -12.71
CA VAL A 64 -1.45 -8.28 -11.53
C VAL A 64 -1.12 -6.82 -11.23
N VAL A 65 -2.13 -6.02 -10.87
CA VAL A 65 -1.95 -4.65 -10.37
C VAL A 65 -2.57 -4.56 -8.98
N TYR A 66 -1.75 -4.17 -8.02
CA TYR A 66 -2.20 -3.82 -6.68
C TYR A 66 -2.36 -2.30 -6.60
N ASP A 67 -3.59 -1.80 -6.54
CA ASP A 67 -3.88 -0.36 -6.54
C ASP A 67 -4.18 0.13 -5.12
N THR A 68 -3.31 1.03 -4.65
CA THR A 68 -3.42 1.68 -3.34
C THR A 68 -3.77 3.16 -3.42
N THR A 69 -4.06 3.65 -4.63
CA THR A 69 -4.38 5.05 -4.90
C THR A 69 -5.88 5.30 -4.96
N PHE A 70 -6.67 4.27 -5.24
CA PHE A 70 -8.14 4.33 -5.38
C PHE A 70 -8.61 5.36 -6.41
N GLY A 71 -7.72 5.79 -7.31
CA GLY A 71 -8.01 6.78 -8.33
C GLY A 71 -8.56 6.13 -9.61
N THR A 72 -9.42 6.86 -10.33
CA THR A 72 -9.93 6.43 -11.63
C THR A 72 -8.83 6.16 -12.65
N GLY A 73 -7.69 6.86 -12.57
CA GLY A 73 -6.52 6.64 -13.42
C GLY A 73 -5.88 5.27 -13.24
N ALA A 74 -5.68 4.81 -12.01
CA ALA A 74 -5.08 3.50 -11.73
C ALA A 74 -6.02 2.35 -12.12
N LEU A 75 -7.32 2.50 -11.87
CA LEU A 75 -8.34 1.57 -12.35
C LEU A 75 -8.36 1.48 -13.88
N ASN A 76 -8.34 2.62 -14.58
CA ASN A 76 -8.33 2.64 -16.05
C ASN A 76 -7.05 2.04 -16.63
N ALA A 77 -5.91 2.28 -16.00
CA ALA A 77 -4.66 1.63 -16.41
C ALA A 77 -4.74 0.11 -16.23
N ALA A 78 -5.19 -0.37 -15.07
CA ALA A 78 -5.37 -1.81 -14.82
C ALA A 78 -6.30 -2.48 -15.86
N ARG A 79 -7.32 -1.75 -16.34
CA ARG A 79 -8.21 -2.18 -17.43
C ARG A 79 -7.49 -2.31 -18.77
N THR A 80 -6.66 -1.34 -19.15
CA THR A 80 -5.94 -1.34 -20.43
C THR A 80 -4.92 -2.49 -20.54
N VAL A 81 -4.26 -2.84 -19.43
CA VAL A 81 -3.28 -3.95 -19.42
C VAL A 81 -3.88 -5.32 -19.10
N GLY A 82 -5.20 -5.42 -18.85
CA GLY A 82 -5.92 -6.70 -18.69
C GLY A 82 -5.66 -7.45 -17.38
N LEU A 83 -5.65 -6.74 -16.24
CA LEU A 83 -5.08 -7.25 -14.98
C LEU A 83 -6.08 -7.40 -13.84
N VAL A 84 -5.77 -8.30 -12.90
CA VAL A 84 -6.46 -8.40 -11.61
C VAL A 84 -6.18 -7.12 -10.83
N HIS A 85 -7.23 -6.32 -10.61
CA HIS A 85 -7.21 -5.10 -9.80
C HIS A 85 -7.59 -5.47 -8.37
N VAL A 86 -6.64 -5.32 -7.45
CA VAL A 86 -6.88 -5.52 -6.01
C VAL A 86 -7.02 -4.14 -5.37
N GLN A 87 -8.24 -3.80 -4.97
CA GLN A 87 -8.57 -2.56 -4.28
C GLN A 87 -8.73 -2.84 -2.78
N GLY A 88 -7.86 -2.25 -1.97
CA GLY A 88 -7.90 -2.38 -0.51
C GLY A 88 -9.01 -1.54 0.11
N PHE A 89 -10.23 -2.08 0.18
CA PHE A 89 -11.47 -1.48 0.74
C PHE A 89 -12.39 -0.74 -0.27
N PHE A 90 -13.63 -1.27 -0.33
CA PHE A 90 -14.83 -0.80 -1.03
C PHE A 90 -14.74 -0.60 -2.55
N ALA A 91 -15.14 -1.64 -3.30
CA ALA A 91 -15.60 -1.45 -4.67
C ALA A 91 -16.99 -0.80 -4.64
N GLY A 92 -17.11 0.40 -5.21
CA GLY A 92 -18.39 1.01 -5.54
C GLY A 92 -19.17 0.16 -6.56
N PRO A 93 -20.49 0.36 -6.68
CA PRO A 93 -21.43 -0.61 -7.26
C PRO A 93 -21.47 -0.68 -8.80
N ASP A 94 -20.42 -0.33 -9.53
CA ASP A 94 -20.50 -0.31 -11.00
C ASP A 94 -19.23 -0.83 -11.68
N VAL A 95 -19.25 -2.11 -12.07
CA VAL A 95 -18.16 -2.76 -12.81
C VAL A 95 -18.75 -3.64 -13.92
N THR A 96 -18.58 -3.22 -15.17
CA THR A 96 -19.18 -3.83 -16.39
C THR A 96 -18.14 -4.47 -17.34
N HIS A 97 -16.99 -4.94 -16.85
CA HIS A 97 -15.97 -5.66 -17.63
C HIS A 97 -15.33 -6.80 -16.82
N PRO A 98 -14.69 -7.82 -17.45
CA PRO A 98 -14.17 -9.01 -16.76
C PRO A 98 -12.86 -8.73 -16.02
N SER A 99 -12.84 -7.72 -15.15
CA SER A 99 -11.84 -7.62 -14.08
C SER A 99 -12.33 -8.46 -12.92
N THR A 100 -11.60 -9.52 -12.54
CA THR A 100 -11.88 -10.20 -11.27
C THR A 100 -11.50 -9.26 -10.14
N THR A 101 -12.46 -8.50 -9.64
CA THR A 101 -12.28 -7.68 -8.43
C THR A 101 -12.25 -8.63 -7.23
N MET A 102 -11.06 -8.85 -6.67
CA MET A 102 -10.90 -9.68 -5.48
C MET A 102 -11.13 -8.84 -4.22
N LYS A 103 -12.09 -9.23 -3.39
CA LYS A 103 -12.33 -8.59 -2.08
C LYS A 103 -11.36 -9.14 -1.04
N GLY A 104 -10.10 -8.73 -1.03
CA GLY A 104 -9.08 -9.20 -0.06
C GLY A 104 -9.30 -8.72 1.38
N HIS A 105 -10.47 -8.96 1.97
CA HIS A 105 -10.81 -8.53 3.33
C HIS A 105 -10.68 -9.70 4.33
N PRO A 106 -10.01 -9.53 5.48
CA PRO A 106 -9.84 -10.62 6.47
C PRO A 106 -11.14 -11.19 7.03
N ALA A 107 -12.22 -10.38 7.06
CA ALA A 107 -13.54 -10.84 7.47
C ALA A 107 -14.29 -11.66 6.40
N CYS A 108 -13.75 -11.79 5.18
CA CYS A 108 -14.29 -12.73 4.20
C CYS A 108 -13.85 -14.15 4.59
N PRO A 109 -14.80 -15.09 4.78
CA PRO A 109 -14.48 -16.46 5.20
C PRO A 109 -13.48 -17.18 4.28
N GLU A 110 -13.53 -16.87 2.97
CA GLU A 110 -12.64 -17.45 1.95
C GLU A 110 -11.15 -17.13 2.17
N TYR A 111 -10.81 -15.97 2.75
CA TYR A 111 -9.42 -15.60 3.04
C TYR A 111 -9.02 -15.81 4.51
N THR A 112 -9.97 -16.23 5.36
CA THR A 112 -9.73 -16.47 6.78
C THR A 112 -8.60 -17.48 7.04
N PRO A 113 -8.48 -18.61 6.32
CA PRO A 113 -7.36 -19.54 6.51
C PRO A 113 -6.00 -18.89 6.26
N PHE A 114 -5.88 -18.13 5.17
CA PHE A 114 -4.65 -17.39 4.85
C PHE A 114 -4.37 -16.29 5.88
N GLY A 115 -5.38 -15.52 6.27
CA GLY A 115 -5.25 -14.49 7.30
C GLY A 115 -4.77 -15.04 8.63
N LYS A 116 -5.32 -16.17 9.09
CA LYS A 116 -4.85 -16.87 10.30
C LYS A 116 -3.40 -17.33 10.17
N LEU A 117 -3.02 -17.88 9.01
CA LEU A 117 -1.65 -18.29 8.76
C LEU A 117 -0.69 -17.10 8.78
N LEU A 118 -1.04 -15.99 8.13
CA LEU A 118 -0.24 -14.76 8.12
C LEU A 118 -0.06 -14.22 9.55
N MET A 119 -1.14 -14.07 10.31
CA MET A 119 -1.08 -13.55 11.68
C MET A 119 -0.29 -14.47 12.61
N LYS A 120 -0.38 -15.80 12.44
CA LYS A 120 0.42 -16.77 13.20
C LYS A 120 1.92 -16.59 12.98
N ASN A 121 2.34 -16.30 11.75
CA ASN A 121 3.76 -16.20 11.39
C ASN A 121 4.32 -14.78 11.49
N LEU A 122 3.45 -13.75 11.54
CA LEU A 122 3.85 -12.35 11.57
C LEU A 122 4.90 -12.02 12.65
N PRO A 123 4.82 -12.54 13.91
CA PRO A 123 5.85 -12.24 14.91
C PRO A 123 7.26 -12.69 14.50
N GLU A 124 7.40 -13.88 13.93
CA GLU A 124 8.70 -14.37 13.45
C GLU A 124 9.15 -13.62 12.19
N MET A 125 8.21 -13.28 11.30
CA MET A 125 8.52 -12.46 10.12
C MET A 125 9.03 -11.06 10.49
N LEU A 126 8.49 -10.46 11.55
CA LEU A 126 8.97 -9.19 12.10
C LEU A 126 10.35 -9.35 12.72
N LYS A 127 10.54 -10.39 13.55
CA LYS A 127 11.80 -10.67 14.23
C LYS A 127 12.96 -10.96 13.26
N THR A 128 12.68 -11.65 12.17
CA THR A 128 13.67 -12.02 11.14
C THR A 128 13.85 -10.96 10.06
N GLY A 129 13.07 -9.87 10.10
CA GLY A 129 13.15 -8.80 9.10
C GLY A 129 12.57 -9.16 7.74
N VAL A 130 11.80 -10.24 7.63
CA VAL A 130 11.00 -10.55 6.43
C VAL A 130 9.97 -9.45 6.19
N ILE A 131 9.34 -8.97 7.27
CA ILE A 131 8.52 -7.76 7.26
C ILE A 131 9.22 -6.74 8.14
N VAL A 132 9.59 -5.61 7.54
CA VAL A 132 10.11 -4.42 8.21
C VAL A 132 8.94 -3.44 8.40
N PRO A 133 8.62 -3.05 9.65
CA PRO A 133 7.59 -2.05 9.94
C PRO A 133 7.85 -0.68 9.30
N TYR A 134 6.86 0.20 9.44
CA TYR A 134 7.04 1.62 9.11
C TYR A 134 7.95 2.31 10.10
N ARG A 135 8.53 3.41 9.63
CA ARG A 135 9.00 4.45 10.53
C ARG A 135 7.79 5.06 11.20
N VAL A 136 7.85 5.19 12.52
CA VAL A 136 6.78 5.75 13.32
C VAL A 136 7.17 7.12 13.82
N GLU A 137 6.24 8.06 13.79
CA GLU A 137 6.32 9.31 14.53
C GLU A 137 5.31 9.22 15.68
N VAL A 138 5.81 9.22 16.91
CA VAL A 138 4.94 9.15 18.09
C VAL A 138 4.27 10.49 18.30
N VAL A 139 2.93 10.47 18.33
CA VAL A 139 2.11 11.65 18.61
C VAL A 139 2.24 11.99 20.10
N PRO A 140 2.74 13.19 20.45
CA PRO A 140 2.93 13.57 21.85
C PRO A 140 1.60 13.69 22.58
N ASN A 141 1.57 13.41 23.89
CA ASN A 141 0.36 13.49 24.73
C ASN A 141 -0.80 12.57 24.25
N GLY A 142 -0.45 11.43 23.66
CA GLY A 142 -1.37 10.33 23.38
C GLY A 142 -2.63 10.73 22.62
N LEU A 143 -3.79 10.36 23.17
CA LEU A 143 -5.08 10.55 22.52
C LEU A 143 -5.44 12.04 22.37
N ALA A 144 -4.98 12.89 23.28
CA ALA A 144 -5.34 14.31 23.32
C ALA A 144 -4.83 15.09 22.09
N LYS A 145 -3.79 14.61 21.41
CA LYS A 145 -3.23 15.26 20.21
C LYS A 145 -3.61 14.59 18.89
N ILE A 146 -4.46 13.56 18.90
CA ILE A 146 -4.98 12.96 17.67
C ILE A 146 -5.61 14.00 16.73
N PRO A 147 -6.45 14.96 17.19
CA PRO A 147 -7.03 15.96 16.29
C PRO A 147 -5.96 16.81 15.58
N ALA A 148 -4.95 17.28 16.31
CA ALA A 148 -3.86 18.08 15.73
C ALA A 148 -2.98 17.27 14.77
N ALA A 149 -2.70 16.00 15.11
CA ALA A 149 -1.96 15.08 14.26
C ALA A 149 -2.74 14.79 12.96
N LEU A 150 -4.06 14.66 13.04
CA LEU A 150 -4.94 14.51 11.89
C LEU A 150 -4.94 15.77 11.00
N ASP A 151 -4.95 16.96 11.59
CA ASP A 151 -4.86 18.21 10.83
C ASP A 151 -3.52 18.36 10.12
N LYS A 152 -2.40 17.99 10.76
CA LYS A 152 -1.07 17.88 10.11
C LYS A 152 -1.11 16.93 8.91
N MET A 153 -1.75 15.76 9.06
CA MET A 153 -1.89 14.79 7.97
C MET A 153 -2.71 15.34 6.81
N LYS A 154 -3.86 15.97 7.08
CA LYS A 154 -4.72 16.60 6.06
C LYS A 154 -4.01 17.72 5.31
N ALA A 155 -3.14 18.46 5.98
CA ALA A 155 -2.32 19.51 5.37
C ALA A 155 -1.14 18.95 4.55
N GLY A 156 -0.98 17.63 4.42
CA GLY A 156 0.15 17.01 3.72
C GLY A 156 1.47 17.06 4.49
N GLY A 157 1.44 17.39 5.78
CA GLY A 157 2.62 17.51 6.66
C GLY A 157 3.17 16.18 7.17
N VAL A 158 2.62 15.05 6.70
CA VAL A 158 3.06 13.69 7.04
C VAL A 158 3.52 13.02 5.77
N SER A 159 4.80 12.66 5.72
CA SER A 159 5.37 11.92 4.59
C SER A 159 6.28 10.84 5.13
N ASP A 160 6.08 9.61 4.64
CA ASP A 160 7.01 8.51 4.87
C ASP A 160 7.20 8.13 6.35
N VAL A 161 6.16 8.37 7.16
CA VAL A 161 6.04 7.94 8.56
C VAL A 161 4.58 7.61 8.88
N GLU A 162 4.36 6.70 9.82
CA GLU A 162 3.06 6.42 10.42
C GLU A 162 2.94 7.16 11.77
N LEU A 163 1.86 7.93 11.94
CA LEU A 163 1.59 8.61 13.20
C LEU A 163 1.02 7.61 14.20
N VAL A 164 1.68 7.45 15.35
CA VAL A 164 1.28 6.51 16.41
C VAL A 164 1.02 7.25 17.71
N ALA A 165 -0.21 7.19 18.21
CA ALA A 165 -0.55 7.73 19.53
C ALA A 165 -0.53 6.60 20.56
N HIS A 166 0.26 6.75 21.62
CA HIS A 166 0.20 5.85 22.77
C HIS A 166 -0.89 6.32 23.73
N PRO A 167 -1.95 5.52 24.00
CA PRO A 167 -3.07 6.00 24.80
C PRO A 167 -2.71 6.45 26.21
N HIS A 168 -1.69 5.81 26.80
CA HIS A 168 -1.19 6.06 28.16
C HIS A 168 -0.33 7.33 28.28
N ASP A 169 0.08 7.94 27.18
CA ASP A 169 0.85 9.20 27.20
C ASP A 169 -0.05 10.42 27.43
N SER A 170 -1.38 10.22 27.47
CA SER A 170 -2.34 11.27 27.74
C SER A 170 -2.19 11.74 29.19
N THR A 171 -1.64 12.91 29.41
CA THR A 171 -1.73 13.59 30.70
C THR A 171 -3.10 14.23 30.83
N ALA A 172 -3.72 14.12 32.02
CA ALA A 172 -4.98 14.77 32.35
C ALA A 172 -4.90 16.30 32.21
#